data_AF-A0A382N3X9-F1
#
_entry.id   AF-A0A382N3X9-F1
#
_cell.length_a   1.000
_cell.length_b   1.000
_cell.length_c   1.000
_cell.angle_alpha   90.00
_cell.angle_beta   90.00
_cell.angle_gamma   90.00
#
_symmetry.space_group_name_H-M   'P 1'
#
loop_
_entity.id
_entity.type
_entity.pdbx_description
1 polymer ?
#
loop_
_entity_poly.entity_id
_entity_poly.type
_entity_poly.pdbx_seq_one_letter_code
_entity_poly.pdbx_strand_id
1 'polypeptide(L)'
;IYNMIRMLITVLISINLFYLAFAQDTIEGRWHLVGYEDNVMYQFEDNYRYSIYSLDGTFGGLEDAGGSPNPYTVEEDIITIDLFFGIIVNYQMNFMCDGQVVEFKNIDYGTIHSTHFREGYDYQESPCNDNSTLDEGDLNGDDIIDILDIIILVNMILDDEYNSIADLNEDGELNILDVVTIVNLVLFGDDDTCIDIDGNIYETVQIDEQLWMAENLKVTHYNNGDEIPNITSNSSWLSIFTGAYGDYDNNPANSETYGRLYNWYTVDDDRGVCPDGWHVPSDEAYTILIDYLGGTSVAGGKMKETGLEHWYSPNAGATNESGFTGLPSGFRYWADGNYYYMGEYNYFWTSSEGFEPPYAPFRTLRYDDTWVY
;
A
#
# COMPACT_ATOMS: atom_id res chain seq x y z
N ILE A 1 12.20 -33.82 41.71
CA ILE A 1 10.74 -34.05 41.77
C ILE A 1 10.01 -32.79 42.21
N TYR A 2 10.24 -32.26 43.43
CA TYR A 2 9.56 -31.05 43.94
C TYR A 2 9.72 -29.79 43.05
N ASN A 3 10.94 -29.48 42.59
CA ASN A 3 11.18 -28.33 41.69
C ASN A 3 10.61 -28.51 40.28
N MET A 4 10.47 -29.76 39.83
CA MET A 4 9.92 -30.09 38.51
C MET A 4 8.40 -29.98 38.51
N ILE A 5 7.75 -30.36 39.62
CA ILE A 5 6.31 -30.18 39.83
C ILE A 5 5.96 -28.69 39.98
N ARG A 6 6.82 -27.90 40.64
CA ARG A 6 6.61 -26.44 40.77
C ARG A 6 6.68 -25.72 39.42
N MET A 7 7.64 -26.10 38.58
CA MET A 7 7.78 -25.57 37.22
C MET A 7 6.61 -25.98 36.31
N LEU A 8 6.13 -27.22 36.42
CA LEU A 8 4.91 -27.67 35.72
C LEU A 8 3.65 -26.94 36.17
N ILE A 9 3.49 -26.66 37.47
CA ILE A 9 2.37 -25.87 38.00
C ILE A 9 2.46 -24.41 37.56
N THR A 10 3.66 -23.80 37.54
CA THR A 10 3.84 -22.44 37.03
C THR A 10 3.56 -22.37 35.53
N VAL A 11 4.01 -23.36 34.74
CA VAL A 11 3.70 -23.43 33.30
C VAL A 11 2.20 -23.69 33.06
N LEU A 12 1.53 -24.53 33.86
CA LEU A 12 0.07 -24.75 33.76
C LEU A 12 -0.76 -23.54 34.22
N ILE A 13 -0.27 -22.76 35.19
CA ILE A 13 -0.89 -21.50 35.62
C ILE A 13 -0.64 -20.42 34.56
N SER A 14 0.56 -20.36 33.96
CA SER A 14 0.87 -19.45 32.85
C SER A 14 0.09 -19.79 31.57
N ILE A 15 -0.14 -21.07 31.29
CA ILE A 15 -0.98 -21.53 30.16
C ILE A 15 -2.47 -21.25 30.43
N ASN A 16 -2.96 -21.42 31.66
CA ASN A 16 -4.34 -21.02 32.02
C ASN A 16 -4.53 -19.49 32.08
N LEU A 17 -3.51 -18.72 32.44
CA LEU A 17 -3.54 -17.25 32.40
C LEU A 17 -3.33 -16.70 30.98
N PHE A 18 -2.71 -17.46 30.07
CA PHE A 18 -2.68 -17.12 28.64
C PHE A 18 -3.97 -17.50 27.90
N TYR A 19 -4.70 -18.52 28.37
CA TYR A 19 -6.03 -18.86 27.85
C TYR A 19 -7.14 -17.90 28.30
N LEU A 20 -6.87 -17.02 29.26
CA LEU A 20 -7.83 -16.01 29.74
C LEU A 20 -7.67 -14.64 29.07
N ALA A 21 -6.82 -14.54 28.03
CA ALA A 21 -6.59 -13.32 27.25
C ALA A 21 -6.98 -13.44 25.77
N PHE A 22 -7.74 -14.49 25.40
CA PHE A 22 -8.48 -14.56 24.13
C PHE A 22 -9.97 -14.66 24.45
N ALA A 23 -10.63 -13.51 24.64
CA ALA A 23 -12.07 -13.45 24.41
C ALA A 23 -12.26 -13.39 22.89
N GLN A 24 -12.18 -14.56 22.28
CA GLN A 24 -12.38 -14.83 20.86
C GLN A 24 -13.85 -14.50 20.51
N ASP A 25 -14.07 -13.53 19.63
CA ASP A 25 -15.31 -13.22 18.87
C ASP A 25 -16.61 -13.79 19.43
N THR A 26 -16.99 -13.37 20.63
CA THR A 26 -18.21 -13.84 21.30
C THR A 26 -19.28 -12.77 21.35
N ILE A 27 -20.51 -13.17 21.04
CA ILE A 27 -21.68 -12.29 21.11
C ILE A 27 -22.11 -11.99 22.55
N GLU A 28 -21.64 -12.77 23.53
CA GLU A 28 -21.95 -12.54 24.95
C GLU A 28 -21.53 -11.12 25.38
N GLY A 29 -22.43 -10.47 26.13
CA GLY A 29 -22.23 -9.11 26.61
C GLY A 29 -23.28 -8.11 26.12
N ARG A 30 -22.97 -6.83 26.29
CA ARG A 30 -23.88 -5.70 26.08
C ARG A 30 -23.49 -4.92 24.85
N TRP A 31 -24.49 -4.52 24.06
CA TRP A 31 -24.30 -4.01 22.71
C TRP A 31 -25.30 -2.89 22.40
N HIS A 32 -24.81 -1.74 21.94
CA HIS A 32 -25.60 -0.63 21.42
C HIS A 32 -25.96 -0.87 19.95
N LEU A 33 -27.21 -0.58 19.58
CA LEU A 33 -27.66 -0.68 18.19
C LEU A 33 -27.31 0.59 17.41
N VAL A 34 -26.65 0.44 16.26
CA VAL A 34 -26.34 1.58 15.37
C VAL A 34 -27.60 2.33 14.94
N GLY A 35 -27.55 3.66 15.00
CA GLY A 35 -28.66 4.59 14.75
C GLY A 35 -29.65 4.74 15.90
N TYR A 36 -29.47 3.98 16.99
CA TYR A 36 -30.28 4.02 18.21
C TYR A 36 -29.42 3.85 19.47
N GLU A 37 -28.17 4.30 19.43
CA GLU A 37 -27.14 4.01 20.42
C GLU A 37 -27.54 4.47 21.83
N ASP A 38 -28.24 5.61 21.90
CA ASP A 38 -28.77 6.20 23.15
C ASP A 38 -30.12 5.61 23.59
N ASN A 39 -30.75 4.77 22.76
CA ASN A 39 -32.12 4.33 22.95
C ASN A 39 -32.30 2.82 23.10
N VAL A 40 -31.46 2.02 22.45
CA VAL A 40 -31.61 0.57 22.37
C VAL A 40 -30.27 -0.11 22.68
N MET A 41 -30.32 -0.99 23.67
CA MET A 41 -29.24 -1.89 24.00
C MET A 41 -29.73 -3.33 24.00
N TYR A 42 -28.92 -4.22 23.43
CA TYR A 42 -29.08 -5.65 23.55
C TYR A 42 -28.08 -6.21 24.54
N GLN A 43 -28.51 -7.13 25.39
CA GLN A 43 -27.64 -7.94 26.23
C GLN A 43 -27.84 -9.41 25.88
N PHE A 44 -26.77 -10.08 25.48
CA PHE A 44 -26.75 -11.52 25.25
C PHE A 44 -26.10 -12.18 26.46
N GLU A 45 -26.88 -13.00 27.16
CA GLU A 45 -26.43 -13.71 28.36
C GLU A 45 -27.24 -15.00 28.52
N ASP A 46 -26.57 -16.11 28.86
CA ASP A 46 -27.20 -17.39 29.20
C ASP A 46 -28.16 -17.94 28.12
N ASN A 47 -27.84 -17.72 26.82
CA ASN A 47 -28.68 -18.07 25.65
C ASN A 47 -29.97 -17.24 25.52
N TYR A 48 -30.01 -16.05 26.13
CA TYR A 48 -31.11 -15.12 26.03
C TYR A 48 -30.64 -13.73 25.59
N ARG A 49 -31.31 -13.17 24.57
CA ARG A 49 -31.13 -11.78 24.14
C ARG A 49 -32.19 -10.91 24.83
N TYR A 50 -31.75 -10.02 25.68
CA TYR A 50 -32.54 -9.02 26.37
C TYR A 50 -32.50 -7.70 25.58
N SER A 51 -33.65 -7.01 25.51
CA SER A 51 -33.75 -5.67 24.95
C SER A 51 -33.96 -4.67 26.08
N ILE A 52 -33.04 -3.73 26.23
CA ILE A 52 -33.06 -2.68 27.25
C ILE A 52 -33.21 -1.34 26.54
N TYR A 53 -34.17 -0.53 27.00
CA TYR A 53 -34.52 0.74 26.36
C TYR A 53 -34.20 1.92 27.28
N SER A 54 -33.66 2.99 26.71
CA SER A 54 -33.38 4.24 27.43
C SER A 54 -33.98 5.46 26.72
N LEU A 55 -34.30 6.50 27.50
CA LEU A 55 -34.77 7.80 27.00
C LEU A 55 -33.68 8.87 27.07
N ASP A 56 -32.58 8.62 27.79
CA ASP A 56 -31.55 9.61 28.10
C ASP A 56 -30.11 9.08 27.88
N GLY A 57 -29.96 7.93 27.21
CA GLY A 57 -28.67 7.29 26.96
C GLY A 57 -28.11 6.48 28.14
N THR A 58 -28.75 6.51 29.30
CA THR A 58 -28.31 5.72 30.46
C THR A 58 -29.03 4.37 30.47
N PHE A 59 -28.29 3.27 30.36
CA PHE A 59 -28.84 1.91 30.38
C PHE A 59 -28.68 1.25 31.75
N GLY A 60 -29.78 0.70 32.27
CA GLY A 60 -29.82 -0.04 33.53
C GLY A 60 -29.43 -1.52 33.38
N GLY A 61 -29.79 -2.34 34.36
CA GLY A 61 -29.48 -3.78 34.38
C GLY A 61 -30.53 -4.64 33.68
N LEU A 62 -30.43 -5.97 33.81
CA LEU A 62 -31.44 -6.91 33.27
C LEU A 62 -32.84 -6.71 33.88
N GLU A 63 -32.92 -6.14 35.08
CA GLU A 63 -34.18 -5.75 35.73
C GLU A 63 -34.96 -4.68 34.94
N ASP A 64 -34.27 -3.92 34.09
CA ASP A 64 -34.84 -2.87 33.23
C ASP A 64 -35.14 -3.37 31.81
N ALA A 65 -34.86 -4.64 31.51
CA ALA A 65 -35.15 -5.25 30.23
C ALA A 65 -36.67 -5.29 29.96
N GLY A 66 -37.07 -4.86 28.76
CA GLY A 66 -38.45 -4.87 28.32
C GLY A 66 -38.87 -6.23 27.76
N GLY A 67 -40.03 -6.74 28.18
CA GLY A 67 -40.63 -7.94 27.61
C GLY A 67 -40.02 -9.25 28.09
N SER A 68 -40.30 -10.35 27.37
CA SER A 68 -39.65 -11.64 27.59
C SER A 68 -38.41 -11.73 26.71
N PRO A 69 -37.23 -12.14 27.23
CA PRO A 69 -36.02 -12.20 26.44
C PRO A 69 -36.13 -13.28 25.36
N ASN A 70 -35.50 -13.03 24.22
CA ASN A 70 -35.54 -13.95 23.09
C ASN A 70 -34.48 -15.04 23.27
N PRO A 71 -34.86 -16.34 23.26
CA PRO A 71 -33.88 -17.40 23.21
C PRO A 71 -33.01 -17.28 21.95
N TYR A 72 -31.71 -17.55 22.08
CA TYR A 72 -30.84 -17.71 20.92
C TYR A 72 -29.92 -18.92 21.05
N THR A 73 -29.40 -19.36 19.92
CA THR A 73 -28.28 -20.31 19.84
C THR A 73 -27.26 -19.79 18.85
N VAL A 74 -25.99 -20.12 19.07
CA VAL A 74 -24.90 -19.84 18.13
C VAL A 74 -24.29 -21.17 17.69
N GLU A 75 -24.22 -21.38 16.38
CA GLU A 75 -23.46 -22.46 15.75
C GLU A 75 -22.49 -21.82 14.75
N GLU A 76 -21.19 -22.00 14.97
CA GLU A 76 -20.13 -21.29 14.22
C GLU A 76 -20.32 -19.77 14.26
N ASP A 77 -20.54 -19.12 13.12
CA ASP A 77 -20.79 -17.69 12.97
C ASP A 77 -22.29 -17.36 12.82
N ILE A 78 -23.19 -18.34 12.89
CA ILE A 78 -24.62 -18.11 12.72
C ILE A 78 -25.31 -18.01 14.08
N ILE A 79 -25.97 -16.88 14.33
CA ILE A 79 -26.92 -16.74 15.43
C ILE A 79 -28.34 -17.06 14.95
N THR A 80 -29.06 -17.88 15.72
CA THR A 80 -30.48 -18.16 15.54
C THR A 80 -31.24 -17.56 16.71
N ILE A 81 -32.18 -16.65 16.47
CA ILE A 81 -32.97 -15.98 17.51
C ILE A 81 -34.45 -16.32 17.35
N ASP A 82 -35.08 -16.81 18.41
CA ASP A 82 -36.53 -17.03 18.47
C ASP A 82 -37.24 -15.73 18.91
N LEU A 83 -37.91 -15.07 17.95
CA LEU A 83 -38.70 -13.87 18.18
C LEU A 83 -40.12 -14.17 18.71
N PHE A 84 -40.38 -15.42 19.07
CA PHE A 84 -41.66 -16.00 19.46
C PHE A 84 -42.67 -16.06 18.31
N PHE A 85 -43.78 -16.77 18.57
CA PHE A 85 -44.89 -16.94 17.62
C PHE A 85 -44.52 -17.60 16.28
N GLY A 86 -43.48 -18.43 16.29
CA GLY A 86 -42.99 -19.16 15.12
C GLY A 86 -42.13 -18.32 14.18
N ILE A 87 -41.68 -17.14 14.63
CA ILE A 87 -40.73 -16.30 13.90
C ILE A 87 -39.33 -16.61 14.42
N ILE A 88 -38.55 -17.33 13.61
CA ILE A 88 -37.14 -17.63 13.87
C ILE A 88 -36.34 -16.87 12.81
N VAL A 89 -35.33 -16.13 13.26
CA VAL A 89 -34.42 -15.40 12.39
C VAL A 89 -33.01 -15.95 12.53
N ASN A 90 -32.30 -16.03 11.40
CA ASN A 90 -30.92 -16.47 11.35
C ASN A 90 -30.08 -15.35 10.75
N TYR A 91 -28.99 -15.02 11.40
CA TYR A 91 -28.05 -14.03 10.92
C TYR A 91 -26.64 -14.59 10.98
N GLN A 92 -25.87 -14.30 9.94
CA GLN A 92 -24.43 -14.48 9.99
C GLN A 92 -23.85 -13.31 10.80
N MET A 93 -23.02 -13.62 11.78
CA MET A 93 -22.31 -12.65 12.62
C MET A 93 -20.93 -12.40 12.03
N ASN A 94 -20.64 -11.14 11.71
CA ASN A 94 -19.30 -10.71 11.34
C ASN A 94 -18.74 -9.82 12.46
N PHE A 95 -17.72 -10.30 13.17
CA PHE A 95 -17.07 -9.53 14.23
C PHE A 95 -15.93 -8.70 13.64
N MET A 96 -15.86 -7.44 14.05
CA MET A 96 -14.85 -6.47 13.60
C MET A 96 -14.25 -5.74 14.81
N CYS A 97 -13.14 -5.03 14.58
CA CYS A 97 -12.44 -4.23 15.58
C CYS A 97 -12.14 -5.05 16.86
N ASP A 98 -11.45 -6.20 16.74
CA ASP A 98 -11.16 -7.11 17.87
C ASP A 98 -12.41 -7.54 18.67
N GLY A 99 -13.51 -7.83 17.95
CA GLY A 99 -14.78 -8.27 18.54
C GLY A 99 -15.53 -7.17 19.32
N GLN A 100 -15.18 -5.89 19.10
CA GLN A 100 -15.90 -4.74 19.66
C GLN A 100 -17.10 -4.32 18.81
N VAL A 101 -17.15 -4.71 17.54
CA VAL A 101 -18.27 -4.44 16.63
C VAL A 101 -18.76 -5.76 16.05
N VAL A 102 -20.07 -5.89 15.84
CA VAL A 102 -20.67 -7.05 15.18
C VAL A 102 -21.73 -6.63 14.18
N GLU A 103 -21.64 -7.15 12.96
CA GLU A 103 -22.69 -7.05 11.95
C GLU A 103 -23.50 -8.33 11.88
N PHE A 104 -24.81 -8.18 11.80
CA PHE A 104 -25.74 -9.26 11.53
C PHE A 104 -26.15 -9.18 10.05
N LYS A 105 -25.68 -10.09 9.22
CA LYS A 105 -26.08 -10.19 7.80
C LYS A 105 -27.23 -11.20 7.66
N ASN A 106 -28.26 -10.83 6.89
CA ASN A 106 -29.36 -11.74 6.60
C ASN A 106 -28.88 -12.83 5.63
N ILE A 107 -28.96 -14.10 6.05
CA ILE A 107 -28.43 -15.22 5.26
C ILE A 107 -29.15 -15.40 3.92
N ASP A 108 -30.44 -15.05 3.84
CA ASP A 108 -31.23 -15.24 2.62
C ASP A 108 -30.91 -14.18 1.54
N TYR A 109 -30.45 -13.00 1.96
CA TYR A 109 -30.30 -11.84 1.06
C TYR A 109 -28.87 -11.26 1.03
N GLY A 110 -27.98 -11.70 1.91
CA GLY A 110 -26.60 -11.18 2.04
C GLY A 110 -26.51 -9.74 2.55
N THR A 111 -27.64 -9.07 2.79
CA THR A 111 -27.66 -7.67 3.21
C THR A 111 -27.46 -7.53 4.72
N ILE A 112 -26.78 -6.46 5.12
CA ILE A 112 -26.62 -6.11 6.54
C ILE A 112 -28.00 -5.78 7.12
N HIS A 113 -28.37 -6.51 8.17
CA HIS A 113 -29.59 -6.29 8.93
C HIS A 113 -29.40 -5.22 10.00
N SER A 114 -28.32 -5.33 10.77
CA SER A 114 -27.99 -4.41 11.86
C SER A 114 -26.53 -4.55 12.28
N THR A 115 -25.94 -3.43 12.70
CA THR A 115 -24.59 -3.36 13.27
C THR A 115 -24.69 -2.94 14.72
N HIS A 116 -23.93 -3.57 15.61
CA HIS A 116 -23.92 -3.24 17.03
C HIS A 116 -22.50 -2.98 17.57
N PHE A 117 -22.39 -2.06 18.54
CA PHE A 117 -21.14 -1.73 19.24
C PHE A 117 -21.15 -2.26 20.67
N ARG A 118 -20.04 -2.84 21.12
CA ARG A 118 -19.94 -3.32 22.51
C ARG A 118 -20.02 -2.16 23.50
N GLU A 119 -20.70 -2.35 24.63
CA GLU A 119 -20.82 -1.34 25.68
C GLU A 119 -19.42 -0.88 26.15
N GLY A 120 -19.19 0.43 26.11
CA GLY A 120 -17.91 1.05 26.46
C GLY A 120 -16.96 1.28 25.29
N TYR A 121 -17.30 0.82 24.07
CA TYR A 121 -16.59 1.17 22.84
C TYR A 121 -16.91 2.62 22.43
N ASP A 122 -15.88 3.40 22.08
CA ASP A 122 -16.05 4.79 21.63
C ASP A 122 -16.39 4.82 20.13
N TYR A 123 -17.69 4.84 19.85
CA TYR A 123 -18.24 4.89 18.48
C TYR A 123 -18.26 6.30 17.89
N GLN A 124 -17.95 7.35 18.66
CA GLN A 124 -17.90 8.73 18.17
C GLN A 124 -16.53 9.08 17.59
N GLU A 125 -15.47 8.42 18.08
CA GLU A 125 -14.12 8.53 17.52
C GLU A 125 -13.67 7.32 16.70
N SER A 126 -14.54 6.33 16.42
CA SER A 126 -14.16 5.19 15.57
C SER A 126 -15.33 4.26 15.22
N PRO A 127 -15.54 3.90 13.94
CA PRO A 127 -16.10 2.61 13.56
C PRO A 127 -15.03 1.52 13.37
N CYS A 128 -13.74 1.90 13.36
CA CYS A 128 -12.54 1.07 13.41
C CYS A 128 -11.23 1.91 13.19
N ASN A 129 -11.27 3.25 13.09
CA ASN A 129 -10.15 4.23 12.96
C ASN A 129 -8.72 3.64 12.94
N ASP A 130 -8.33 3.06 11.82
CA ASP A 130 -7.78 3.81 10.68
C ASP A 130 -8.90 3.98 9.66
N ASN A 131 -9.15 5.11 9.00
CA ASN A 131 -8.33 5.64 7.92
C ASN A 131 -7.93 4.64 6.81
N SER A 132 -8.62 3.49 6.69
CA SER A 132 -8.87 2.92 5.36
C SER A 132 -10.20 3.53 4.87
N THR A 133 -10.24 4.35 3.84
CA THR A 133 -10.43 3.90 2.45
C THR A 133 -11.30 2.63 2.39
N LEU A 134 -12.35 2.65 1.57
CA LEU A 134 -12.71 1.39 0.91
C LEU A 134 -11.38 0.89 0.34
N ASP A 135 -10.84 -0.25 0.79
CA ASP A 135 -9.56 -0.72 0.26
C ASP A 135 -9.78 -0.91 -1.24
N GLU A 136 -9.25 0.02 -2.02
CA GLU A 136 -9.41 0.04 -3.46
C GLU A 136 -8.96 -1.32 -3.98
N GLY A 137 -9.88 -2.04 -4.61
CA GLY A 137 -9.63 -3.40 -5.06
C GLY A 137 -10.20 -4.52 -4.19
N ASP A 138 -10.69 -4.30 -2.96
CA ASP A 138 -11.50 -5.29 -2.25
C ASP A 138 -12.95 -5.26 -2.76
N LEU A 139 -13.22 -6.07 -3.79
CA LEU A 139 -14.51 -6.07 -4.48
C LEU A 139 -15.53 -7.00 -3.82
N ASN A 140 -15.07 -7.87 -2.93
CA ASN A 140 -15.90 -8.86 -2.27
C ASN A 140 -16.20 -8.51 -0.80
N GLY A 141 -15.45 -7.56 -0.23
CA GLY A 141 -15.67 -6.96 1.09
C GLY A 141 -15.23 -7.88 2.23
N ASP A 142 -14.18 -8.66 2.02
CA ASP A 142 -13.59 -9.56 3.02
C ASP A 142 -12.27 -9.06 3.60
N ASP A 143 -11.91 -7.79 3.32
CA ASP A 143 -10.71 -7.10 3.78
C ASP A 143 -9.40 -7.77 3.29
N ILE A 144 -9.47 -8.56 2.20
CA ILE A 144 -8.33 -9.24 1.58
C ILE A 144 -8.40 -9.07 0.07
N ILE A 145 -7.45 -8.33 -0.51
CA ILE A 145 -7.29 -8.28 -1.96
C ILE A 145 -6.65 -9.58 -2.46
N ASP A 146 -7.42 -10.42 -3.14
CA ASP A 146 -6.96 -11.69 -3.71
C ASP A 146 -7.48 -11.98 -5.14
N ILE A 147 -7.34 -13.22 -5.59
CA ILE A 147 -7.75 -13.65 -6.93
C ILE A 147 -9.27 -13.55 -7.16
N LEU A 148 -10.07 -13.58 -6.10
CA LEU A 148 -11.52 -13.44 -6.15
C LEU A 148 -11.91 -12.03 -6.59
N ASP A 149 -11.21 -11.00 -6.11
CA ASP A 149 -11.47 -9.62 -6.52
C ASP A 149 -11.11 -9.40 -7.98
N ILE A 150 -10.00 -9.98 -8.46
CA ILE A 150 -9.64 -9.95 -9.89
C ILE A 150 -10.77 -10.55 -10.74
N ILE A 151 -11.36 -11.66 -10.29
CA ILE A 151 -12.46 -12.31 -11.02
C ILE A 151 -13.70 -11.41 -11.04
N ILE A 152 -14.01 -10.73 -9.94
CA ILE A 152 -15.14 -9.81 -9.85
C ILE A 152 -14.91 -8.63 -10.81
N LEU A 153 -13.74 -7.99 -10.77
CA LEU A 153 -13.38 -6.89 -11.66
C LEU A 153 -13.53 -7.26 -13.15
N VAL A 154 -12.99 -8.42 -13.54
CA VAL A 154 -13.09 -8.89 -14.93
C VAL A 154 -14.54 -9.13 -15.34
N ASN A 155 -15.38 -9.68 -14.47
CA ASN A 155 -16.80 -9.85 -14.77
C ASN A 155 -17.51 -8.50 -14.91
N MET A 156 -17.20 -7.52 -14.06
CA MET A 156 -17.76 -6.17 -14.14
C MET A 156 -17.41 -5.49 -15.48
N ILE A 157 -16.15 -5.59 -15.92
CA ILE A 157 -15.71 -5.10 -17.24
C ILE A 157 -16.48 -5.79 -18.38
N LEU A 158 -16.68 -7.11 -18.29
CA LEU A 158 -17.39 -7.87 -19.32
C LEU A 158 -18.89 -7.57 -19.37
N ASP A 159 -19.50 -7.22 -18.23
CA ASP A 159 -20.92 -6.91 -18.09
C ASP A 159 -21.23 -5.40 -18.19
N ASP A 160 -20.22 -4.56 -18.43
CA ASP A 160 -20.33 -3.09 -18.56
C ASP A 160 -20.89 -2.44 -17.27
N GLU A 161 -20.52 -3.00 -16.11
CA GLU A 161 -20.88 -2.51 -14.78
C GLU A 161 -19.76 -1.66 -14.18
N TYR A 162 -20.08 -0.48 -13.65
CA TYR A 162 -19.11 0.43 -13.04
C TYR A 162 -19.24 0.43 -11.51
N ASN A 163 -18.10 0.36 -10.83
CA ASN A 163 -17.97 0.61 -9.40
C ASN A 163 -16.69 1.41 -9.16
N SER A 164 -16.78 2.48 -8.37
CA SER A 164 -15.66 3.37 -8.10
C SER A 164 -14.53 2.70 -7.34
N ILE A 165 -14.80 1.67 -6.53
CA ILE A 165 -13.73 0.93 -5.81
C ILE A 165 -12.94 -0.02 -6.72
N ALA A 166 -13.45 -0.24 -7.94
CA ALA A 166 -12.85 -1.10 -8.95
C ALA A 166 -12.02 -0.29 -9.97
N ASP A 167 -12.13 1.04 -9.94
CA ASP A 167 -11.46 2.03 -10.80
C ASP A 167 -10.16 2.44 -10.12
N LEU A 168 -9.17 1.55 -10.15
CA LEU A 168 -7.98 1.60 -9.31
C LEU A 168 -6.92 2.59 -9.79
N ASN A 169 -7.08 3.12 -11.01
CA ASN A 169 -6.25 4.20 -11.53
C ASN A 169 -7.00 5.54 -11.60
N GLU A 170 -8.24 5.59 -11.07
CA GLU A 170 -9.12 6.76 -11.03
C GLU A 170 -9.33 7.47 -12.40
N ASP A 171 -9.23 6.74 -13.51
CA ASP A 171 -9.37 7.33 -14.84
C ASP A 171 -10.84 7.48 -15.30
N GLY A 172 -11.77 6.91 -14.52
CA GLY A 172 -13.20 6.95 -14.77
C GLY A 172 -13.72 5.84 -15.69
N GLU A 173 -12.88 4.87 -16.09
CA GLU A 173 -13.22 3.75 -16.96
C GLU A 173 -12.68 2.40 -16.42
N LEU A 174 -13.57 1.45 -16.11
CA LEU A 174 -13.12 0.08 -15.78
C LEU A 174 -12.56 -0.64 -17.02
N ASN A 175 -11.26 -0.92 -17.01
CA ASN A 175 -10.56 -1.50 -18.13
C ASN A 175 -9.39 -2.42 -17.70
N ILE A 176 -8.54 -2.79 -18.67
CA ILE A 176 -7.44 -3.73 -18.41
C ILE A 176 -6.39 -3.14 -17.46
N LEU A 177 -6.27 -1.81 -17.38
CA LEU A 177 -5.34 -1.12 -16.49
C LEU A 177 -5.70 -1.37 -15.03
N ASP A 178 -6.99 -1.31 -14.66
CA ASP A 178 -7.45 -1.67 -13.31
C ASP A 178 -7.10 -3.12 -12.97
N VAL A 179 -7.29 -4.03 -13.93
CA VAL A 179 -6.95 -5.46 -13.76
C VAL A 179 -5.46 -5.63 -13.49
N VAL A 180 -4.60 -4.86 -14.17
CA VAL A 180 -3.15 -4.87 -13.90
C VAL A 180 -2.87 -4.36 -12.48
N THR A 181 -3.51 -3.27 -12.06
CA THR A 181 -3.33 -2.69 -10.72
C THR A 181 -3.68 -3.69 -9.62
N ILE A 182 -4.86 -4.33 -9.68
CA ILE A 182 -5.25 -5.31 -8.65
C ILE A 182 -4.38 -6.56 -8.67
N VAL A 183 -3.94 -7.03 -9.86
CA VAL A 183 -3.01 -8.16 -9.96
C VAL A 183 -1.70 -7.83 -9.25
N ASN A 184 -1.24 -6.59 -9.32
CA ASN A 184 -0.04 -6.16 -8.62
C ASN A 184 -0.26 -6.11 -7.10
N LEU A 185 -1.39 -5.59 -6.62
CA LEU A 185 -1.75 -5.62 -5.19
C LEU A 185 -1.76 -7.05 -4.64
N VAL A 186 -2.32 -8.01 -5.39
CA VAL A 186 -2.31 -9.44 -5.00
C VAL A 186 -0.91 -10.05 -4.99
N LEU A 187 -0.04 -9.65 -5.92
CA LEU A 187 1.30 -10.23 -6.07
C LEU A 187 2.33 -9.61 -5.11
N PHE A 188 2.17 -8.33 -4.78
CA PHE A 188 3.20 -7.52 -4.12
C PHE A 188 2.72 -6.84 -2.83
N GLY A 189 1.41 -6.80 -2.55
CA GLY A 189 0.82 -6.18 -1.36
C GLY A 189 0.51 -4.70 -1.52
N ASP A 190 0.07 -4.07 -0.43
CA ASP A 190 -0.26 -2.64 -0.30
C ASP A 190 0.99 -1.74 -0.17
N ASP A 191 2.18 -2.31 -0.40
CA ASP A 191 3.41 -1.54 -0.46
C ASP A 191 3.38 -0.72 -1.76
N ASP A 192 2.95 0.54 -1.67
CA ASP A 192 2.99 1.64 -2.67
C ASP A 192 3.69 1.22 -3.96
N THR A 193 2.92 0.52 -4.81
CA THR A 193 3.52 -0.05 -6.02
C THR A 193 3.87 1.11 -6.92
N CYS A 194 5.16 1.29 -7.21
CA CYS A 194 5.62 2.37 -8.07
C CYS A 194 5.22 2.05 -9.51
N ILE A 195 4.09 2.59 -9.97
CA ILE A 195 3.55 2.38 -11.32
C ILE A 195 3.44 3.73 -12.02
N ASP A 196 4.10 3.88 -13.18
CA ASP A 196 3.94 5.08 -13.99
C ASP A 196 2.71 5.04 -14.91
N ILE A 197 2.42 6.17 -15.57
CA ILE A 197 1.29 6.31 -16.49
C ILE A 197 1.34 5.37 -17.71
N ASP A 198 2.50 4.78 -18.01
CA ASP A 198 2.66 3.80 -19.09
C ASP A 198 2.42 2.36 -18.60
N GLY A 199 2.12 2.17 -17.32
CA GLY A 199 1.98 0.88 -16.68
C GLY A 199 3.33 0.19 -16.41
N ASN A 200 4.46 0.92 -16.43
CA ASN A 200 5.71 0.34 -15.96
C ASN A 200 5.67 0.22 -14.45
N ILE A 201 5.94 -0.97 -13.96
CA ILE A 201 6.05 -1.29 -12.54
C ILE A 201 7.53 -1.30 -12.18
N TYR A 202 7.89 -0.65 -11.08
CA TYR A 202 9.27 -0.55 -10.61
C TYR A 202 9.43 -1.18 -9.23
N GLU A 203 10.52 -1.93 -9.04
CA GLU A 203 10.94 -2.37 -7.73
C GLU A 203 11.29 -1.17 -6.84
N THR A 204 10.95 -1.26 -5.56
CA THR A 204 11.20 -0.23 -4.55
C THR A 204 12.02 -0.79 -3.39
N VAL A 205 12.67 0.10 -2.64
CA VAL A 205 13.46 -0.26 -1.47
C VAL A 205 13.35 0.79 -0.39
N GLN A 206 13.02 0.35 0.82
CA GLN A 206 13.06 1.20 2.00
C GLN A 206 14.50 1.35 2.49
N ILE A 207 15.00 2.58 2.54
CA ILE A 207 16.31 2.93 3.07
C ILE A 207 16.13 3.96 4.19
N ASP A 208 16.25 3.49 5.42
CA ASP A 208 15.91 4.26 6.63
C ASP A 208 14.44 4.71 6.60
N GLU A 209 14.17 6.01 6.68
CA GLU A 209 12.82 6.59 6.59
C GLU A 209 12.42 6.96 5.14
N GLN A 210 13.29 6.74 4.15
CA GLN A 210 13.03 7.08 2.74
C GLN A 210 12.74 5.85 1.89
N LEU A 211 11.67 5.91 1.10
CA LEU A 211 11.38 4.92 0.06
C LEU A 211 12.00 5.36 -1.27
N TRP A 212 12.74 4.47 -1.93
CA TRP A 212 13.44 4.73 -3.18
C TRP A 212 13.07 3.71 -4.25
N MET A 213 13.12 4.11 -5.53
CA MET A 213 13.09 3.14 -6.62
C MET A 213 14.42 2.37 -6.62
N ALA A 214 14.36 1.04 -6.78
CA ALA A 214 15.52 0.17 -6.99
C ALA A 214 15.87 0.00 -8.47
N GLU A 215 15.07 0.58 -9.36
CA GLU A 215 15.23 0.59 -10.81
C GLU A 215 15.21 2.02 -11.37
N ASN A 216 15.85 2.23 -12.53
CA ASN A 216 15.83 3.53 -13.21
C ASN A 216 14.49 3.74 -13.93
N LEU A 217 13.95 4.95 -13.83
CA LEU A 217 12.71 5.36 -14.51
C LEU A 217 12.79 5.15 -16.04
N LYS A 218 11.69 4.65 -16.61
CA LYS A 218 11.52 4.41 -18.05
C LYS A 218 10.17 4.91 -18.58
N VAL A 219 9.51 5.88 -17.96
CA VAL A 219 8.28 6.47 -18.52
C VAL A 219 8.50 7.19 -19.87
N THR A 220 7.47 7.25 -20.70
CA THR A 220 7.43 7.89 -22.02
C THR A 220 6.34 8.95 -22.16
N HIS A 221 5.47 9.12 -21.16
CA HIS A 221 4.51 10.20 -21.04
C HIS A 221 4.70 10.98 -19.73
N TYR A 222 4.25 12.23 -19.70
CA TYR A 222 4.05 12.96 -18.45
C TYR A 222 2.77 12.51 -17.76
N ASN A 223 2.57 12.87 -16.50
CA ASN A 223 1.39 12.44 -15.72
C ASN A 223 0.05 12.95 -16.30
N ASN A 224 0.07 13.95 -17.19
CA ASN A 224 -1.12 14.41 -17.89
C ASN A 224 -1.40 13.64 -19.21
N GLY A 225 -0.63 12.59 -19.51
CA GLY A 225 -0.74 11.79 -20.73
C GLY A 225 -0.05 12.37 -21.96
N ASP A 226 0.62 13.52 -21.88
CA ASP A 226 1.39 14.05 -23.01
C ASP A 226 2.63 13.20 -23.28
N GLU A 227 2.88 12.86 -24.54
CA GLU A 227 4.10 12.16 -24.97
C GLU A 227 5.37 13.00 -24.65
N ILE A 228 6.38 12.32 -24.11
CA ILE A 228 7.77 12.81 -24.03
C ILE A 228 8.48 12.39 -25.33
N PRO A 229 8.97 13.33 -26.16
CA PRO A 229 9.62 12.97 -27.42
C PRO A 229 10.90 12.13 -27.24
N ASN A 230 10.99 10.99 -27.91
CA ASN A 230 12.25 10.26 -28.10
C ASN A 230 13.08 10.91 -29.20
N ILE A 231 14.22 11.48 -28.84
CA ILE A 231 15.09 12.16 -29.80
C ILE A 231 16.27 11.26 -30.15
N THR A 232 16.41 10.83 -31.39
CA THR A 232 17.55 9.95 -31.77
C THR A 232 18.70 10.68 -32.45
N SER A 233 18.45 11.88 -32.96
CA SER A 233 19.45 12.71 -33.65
C SER A 233 20.22 13.59 -32.68
N ASN A 234 21.55 13.51 -32.72
CA ASN A 234 22.45 14.39 -31.95
C ASN A 234 22.18 15.87 -32.24
N SER A 235 21.95 16.24 -33.51
CA SER A 235 21.70 17.64 -33.86
C SER A 235 20.36 18.15 -33.31
N SER A 236 19.36 17.27 -33.22
CA SER A 236 18.06 17.62 -32.64
C SER A 236 18.17 17.77 -31.12
N TRP A 237 18.87 16.85 -30.44
CA TRP A 237 19.13 16.90 -29.00
C TRP A 237 19.80 18.22 -28.58
N LEU A 238 20.76 18.68 -29.37
CA LEU A 238 21.46 19.96 -29.15
C LEU A 238 20.56 21.21 -29.23
N SER A 239 19.45 21.10 -29.95
CA SER A 239 18.59 22.23 -30.30
C SER A 239 17.24 22.23 -29.60
N ILE A 240 16.98 21.22 -28.76
CA ILE A 240 15.70 21.09 -28.06
C ILE A 240 15.74 21.84 -26.73
N PHE A 241 14.67 22.61 -26.46
CA PHE A 241 14.47 23.38 -25.23
C PHE A 241 13.16 22.97 -24.53
N THR A 242 12.71 21.75 -24.81
CA THR A 242 11.53 21.10 -24.23
C THR A 242 11.97 19.72 -23.75
N GLY A 243 11.15 19.10 -22.90
CA GLY A 243 11.46 17.76 -22.41
C GLY A 243 11.60 16.75 -23.54
N ALA A 244 12.56 15.84 -23.36
CA ALA A 244 12.84 14.73 -24.24
C ALA A 244 13.61 13.64 -23.49
N TYR A 245 13.49 12.41 -24.01
CA TYR A 245 14.33 11.31 -23.60
C TYR A 245 15.12 10.74 -24.79
N GLY A 246 16.07 9.86 -24.48
CA GLY A 246 16.68 8.96 -25.45
C GLY A 246 17.04 7.63 -24.81
N ASP A 247 16.96 6.57 -25.60
CA ASP A 247 17.51 5.27 -25.24
C ASP A 247 19.02 5.29 -25.51
N TYR A 248 19.85 4.73 -24.62
CA TYR A 248 21.31 4.75 -24.80
C TYR A 248 21.68 4.11 -26.15
N ASP A 249 22.54 4.77 -26.94
CA ASP A 249 22.90 4.37 -28.31
C ASP A 249 21.71 4.21 -29.29
N ASN A 250 20.57 4.85 -28.99
CA ASN A 250 19.31 4.68 -29.73
C ASN A 250 18.82 3.22 -29.78
N ASN A 251 19.17 2.42 -28.78
CA ASN A 251 18.77 1.03 -28.68
C ASN A 251 17.74 0.86 -27.54
N PRO A 252 16.45 0.63 -27.84
CA PRO A 252 15.42 0.51 -26.82
C PRO A 252 15.65 -0.66 -25.86
N ALA A 253 16.37 -1.71 -26.29
CA ALA A 253 16.73 -2.82 -25.40
C ALA A 253 17.62 -2.37 -24.22
N ASN A 254 18.37 -1.27 -24.37
CA ASN A 254 19.14 -0.72 -23.26
C ASN A 254 18.21 -0.10 -22.20
N SER A 255 17.06 0.43 -22.59
CA SER A 255 16.14 1.08 -21.64
C SER A 255 15.33 0.13 -20.80
N GLU A 256 15.20 -1.14 -21.23
CA GLU A 256 14.67 -2.20 -20.37
C GLU A 256 15.58 -2.51 -19.18
N THR A 257 16.90 -2.27 -19.31
CA THR A 257 17.88 -2.56 -18.26
C THR A 257 18.30 -1.30 -17.50
N TYR A 258 18.58 -0.21 -18.22
CA TYR A 258 19.20 0.99 -17.66
C TYR A 258 18.22 2.15 -17.47
N GLY A 259 16.94 1.97 -17.81
CA GLY A 259 15.98 3.06 -17.90
C GLY A 259 16.26 4.02 -19.06
N ARG A 260 15.61 5.18 -19.06
CA ARG A 260 15.73 6.18 -20.12
C ARG A 260 16.58 7.37 -19.70
N LEU A 261 17.25 7.98 -20.68
CA LEU A 261 18.06 9.18 -20.44
C LEU A 261 17.23 10.43 -20.73
N TYR A 262 16.75 11.07 -19.67
CA TYR A 262 15.98 12.30 -19.75
C TYR A 262 16.88 13.54 -19.79
N ASN A 263 16.47 14.55 -20.55
CA ASN A 263 17.07 15.89 -20.43
C ASN A 263 16.47 16.64 -19.22
N TRP A 264 17.11 17.75 -18.84
CA TRP A 264 16.64 18.57 -17.72
C TRP A 264 15.20 19.07 -17.90
N TYR A 265 14.83 19.44 -19.12
CA TYR A 265 13.49 19.97 -19.41
C TYR A 265 12.36 18.96 -19.18
N THR A 266 12.64 17.66 -19.14
CA THR A 266 11.64 16.65 -18.75
C THR A 266 11.48 16.59 -17.22
N VAL A 267 12.59 16.75 -16.50
CA VAL A 267 12.63 16.66 -15.04
C VAL A 267 12.01 17.90 -14.38
N ASP A 268 12.22 19.07 -15.01
CA ASP A 268 11.77 20.40 -14.55
C ASP A 268 10.42 20.82 -15.18
N ASP A 269 9.66 19.86 -15.71
CA ASP A 269 8.36 20.14 -16.35
C ASP A 269 7.22 20.07 -15.32
N ASP A 270 6.37 21.10 -15.30
CA ASP A 270 5.21 21.18 -14.38
C ASP A 270 4.19 20.04 -14.56
N ARG A 271 4.22 19.33 -15.71
CA ARG A 271 3.34 18.17 -15.94
C ARG A 271 3.73 16.93 -15.13
N GLY A 272 4.94 16.90 -14.57
CA GLY A 272 5.44 15.78 -13.76
C GLY A 272 5.84 14.56 -14.58
N VAL A 273 6.99 13.96 -14.25
CA VAL A 273 7.52 12.74 -14.88
C VAL A 273 7.49 11.52 -13.95
N CYS A 274 7.33 11.73 -12.64
CA CYS A 274 7.34 10.66 -11.67
C CYS A 274 5.94 10.09 -11.49
N PRO A 275 5.81 8.78 -11.21
CA PRO A 275 4.56 8.17 -10.72
C PRO A 275 3.87 8.98 -9.62
N ASP A 276 2.57 8.81 -9.47
CA ASP A 276 1.82 9.46 -8.39
C ASP A 276 2.36 9.03 -7.02
N GLY A 277 2.49 9.98 -6.09
CA GLY A 277 3.17 9.78 -4.80
C GLY A 277 4.70 9.82 -4.87
N TRP A 278 5.30 9.72 -6.06
CA TRP A 278 6.75 9.76 -6.27
C TRP A 278 7.22 11.13 -6.78
N HIS A 279 8.50 11.44 -6.56
CA HIS A 279 9.08 12.71 -6.99
C HIS A 279 10.56 12.58 -7.33
N VAL A 280 11.07 13.53 -8.12
CA VAL A 280 12.49 13.64 -8.40
C VAL A 280 13.23 14.03 -7.11
N PRO A 281 14.23 13.25 -6.65
CA PRO A 281 14.87 13.49 -5.37
C PRO A 281 15.55 14.86 -5.28
N SER A 282 15.44 15.52 -4.13
CA SER A 282 16.18 16.76 -3.86
C SER A 282 17.61 16.49 -3.40
N ASP A 283 18.44 17.54 -3.38
CA ASP A 283 19.79 17.49 -2.80
C ASP A 283 19.79 17.06 -1.32
N GLU A 284 18.76 17.51 -0.59
CA GLU A 284 18.52 17.14 0.80
C GLU A 284 18.13 15.66 0.94
N ALA A 285 17.26 15.15 0.05
CA ALA A 285 16.90 13.74 0.03
C ALA A 285 18.11 12.84 -0.19
N TYR A 286 19.00 13.20 -1.13
CA TYR A 286 20.27 12.49 -1.32
C TYR A 286 21.20 12.62 -0.11
N THR A 287 21.23 13.78 0.54
CA THR A 287 22.08 13.98 1.72
C THR A 287 21.67 13.05 2.86
N ILE A 288 20.37 12.90 3.12
CA ILE A 288 19.83 11.96 4.12
C ILE A 288 20.26 10.52 3.79
N LEU A 289 20.02 10.09 2.54
CA LEU A 289 20.43 8.77 2.06
C LEU A 289 21.94 8.53 2.25
N ILE A 290 22.76 9.48 1.81
CA ILE A 290 24.23 9.38 1.86
C ILE A 290 24.71 9.31 3.32
N ASP A 291 24.16 10.14 4.21
CA ASP A 291 24.54 10.18 5.61
C ASP A 291 24.16 8.86 6.32
N TYR A 292 22.96 8.35 6.07
CA TYR A 292 22.53 7.05 6.56
C TYR A 292 23.47 5.92 6.12
N LEU A 293 23.92 5.96 4.86
CA LEU A 293 24.84 4.97 4.31
C LEU A 293 26.29 5.10 4.79
N GLY A 294 26.60 6.11 5.62
CA GLY A 294 27.91 6.31 6.24
C GLY A 294 28.74 7.43 5.62
N GLY A 295 28.12 8.31 4.84
CA GLY A 295 28.72 9.51 4.26
C GLY A 295 29.24 9.31 2.83
N THR A 296 29.53 10.45 2.17
CA THR A 296 29.85 10.54 0.73
C THR A 296 30.94 9.60 0.26
N SER A 297 31.96 9.31 1.07
CA SER A 297 33.10 8.48 0.67
C SER A 297 32.82 6.98 0.59
N VAL A 298 31.70 6.50 1.12
CA VAL A 298 31.34 5.06 1.16
C VAL A 298 29.97 4.76 0.59
N ALA A 299 29.04 5.73 0.63
CA ALA A 299 27.66 5.54 0.20
C ALA A 299 27.56 5.04 -1.25
N GLY A 300 28.41 5.54 -2.15
CA GLY A 300 28.37 5.15 -3.56
C GLY A 300 28.70 3.68 -3.78
N GLY A 301 29.56 3.08 -2.96
CA GLY A 301 29.77 1.62 -2.99
C GLY A 301 28.53 0.84 -2.55
N LYS A 302 27.83 1.32 -1.52
CA LYS A 302 26.62 0.66 -1.02
C LYS A 302 25.40 0.80 -1.92
N MET A 303 25.35 1.85 -2.74
CA MET A 303 24.25 2.12 -3.67
C MET A 303 24.37 1.36 -5.00
N LYS A 304 25.58 0.97 -5.42
CA LYS A 304 25.80 0.31 -6.72
C LYS A 304 25.40 -1.16 -6.68
N GLU A 305 24.88 -1.64 -7.81
CA GLU A 305 24.79 -3.08 -8.11
C GLU A 305 26.14 -3.79 -7.87
N THR A 306 26.10 -4.97 -7.26
CA THR A 306 27.29 -5.80 -7.05
C THR A 306 27.73 -6.52 -8.32
N GLY A 307 29.02 -6.87 -8.39
CA GLY A 307 29.55 -7.67 -9.48
C GLY A 307 29.92 -6.82 -10.69
N LEU A 308 30.01 -7.46 -11.86
CA LEU A 308 30.50 -6.86 -13.10
C LEU A 308 29.59 -7.21 -14.28
N GLU A 309 28.30 -7.47 -14.01
CA GLU A 309 27.33 -7.76 -15.06
C GLU A 309 27.11 -6.51 -15.91
N HIS A 310 26.80 -5.39 -15.25
CA HIS A 310 26.63 -4.09 -15.90
C HIS A 310 27.80 -3.14 -15.65
N TRP A 311 28.33 -3.09 -14.42
CA TRP A 311 29.49 -2.27 -14.08
C TRP A 311 30.80 -2.83 -14.64
N TYR A 312 31.62 -1.95 -15.19
CA TYR A 312 32.99 -2.30 -15.57
C TYR A 312 33.89 -2.48 -14.34
N SER A 313 34.94 -3.27 -14.51
CA SER A 313 35.97 -3.46 -13.48
C SER A 313 36.70 -2.14 -13.21
N PRO A 314 36.87 -1.72 -11.94
CA PRO A 314 36.83 -2.59 -10.76
C PRO A 314 35.49 -2.68 -10.03
N ASN A 315 34.46 -1.90 -10.42
CA ASN A 315 33.25 -1.65 -9.63
C ASN A 315 33.58 -1.47 -8.13
N ALA A 316 34.47 -0.51 -7.86
CA ALA A 316 35.18 -0.40 -6.59
C ALA A 316 34.20 -0.31 -5.41
N GLY A 317 34.38 -1.21 -4.45
CA GLY A 317 33.63 -1.24 -3.18
C GLY A 317 32.12 -1.40 -3.33
N ALA A 318 31.63 -1.91 -4.46
CA ALA A 318 30.22 -2.16 -4.65
C ALA A 318 29.73 -3.31 -3.77
N THR A 319 28.76 -3.05 -2.90
CA THR A 319 28.18 -4.04 -1.99
C THR A 319 26.67 -4.18 -2.11
N ASN A 320 25.99 -3.21 -2.72
CA ASN A 320 24.53 -3.09 -2.78
C ASN A 320 23.82 -3.30 -1.42
N GLU A 321 24.51 -3.00 -0.31
CA GLU A 321 23.95 -3.22 1.04
C GLU A 321 22.69 -2.39 1.31
N SER A 322 22.46 -1.33 0.53
CA SER A 322 21.25 -0.51 0.64
C SER A 322 20.08 -1.03 -0.19
N GLY A 323 20.28 -1.99 -1.11
CA GLY A 323 19.26 -2.43 -2.07
C GLY A 323 18.90 -1.40 -3.16
N PHE A 324 19.57 -0.24 -3.19
CA PHE A 324 19.33 0.82 -4.18
C PHE A 324 19.64 0.38 -5.62
N THR A 325 20.59 -0.55 -5.79
CA THR A 325 20.86 -1.26 -7.04
C THR A 325 21.16 -0.35 -8.24
N GLY A 326 21.89 0.74 -8.03
CA GLY A 326 22.24 1.70 -9.08
C GLY A 326 23.04 1.06 -10.22
N LEU A 327 22.54 1.18 -11.45
CA LEU A 327 23.13 0.64 -12.69
C LEU A 327 23.86 1.71 -13.51
N PRO A 328 24.94 1.40 -14.24
CA PRO A 328 25.75 2.38 -14.95
C PRO A 328 25.18 2.75 -16.33
N SER A 329 24.09 3.53 -16.33
CA SER A 329 23.35 3.94 -17.54
C SER A 329 24.13 4.91 -18.46
N GLY A 330 25.24 5.47 -17.99
CA GLY A 330 25.95 6.53 -18.70
C GLY A 330 25.10 7.81 -18.78
N PHE A 331 25.34 8.63 -19.80
CA PHE A 331 24.51 9.80 -20.06
C PHE A 331 24.54 10.19 -21.53
N ARG A 332 23.62 11.08 -21.90
CA ARG A 332 23.64 11.76 -23.20
C ARG A 332 24.03 13.22 -23.05
N TYR A 333 25.13 13.60 -23.69
CA TYR A 333 25.76 14.88 -23.44
C TYR A 333 25.01 16.02 -24.12
N TRP A 334 24.72 17.08 -23.37
CA TRP A 334 23.98 18.24 -23.87
C TRP A 334 24.73 19.03 -24.95
N ALA A 335 26.07 18.98 -24.97
CA ALA A 335 26.88 19.86 -25.84
C ALA A 335 27.23 19.24 -27.20
N ASP A 336 27.04 17.94 -27.40
CA ASP A 336 27.16 17.31 -28.73
C ASP A 336 26.10 16.24 -29.06
N GLY A 337 25.23 15.89 -28.11
CA GLY A 337 24.16 14.91 -28.27
C GLY A 337 24.62 13.45 -28.26
N ASN A 338 25.91 13.17 -28.08
CA ASN A 338 26.46 11.81 -28.04
C ASN A 338 26.18 11.12 -26.69
N TYR A 339 26.22 9.78 -26.72
CA TYR A 339 26.14 8.93 -25.53
C TYR A 339 27.53 8.63 -24.99
N TYR A 340 27.67 8.64 -23.66
CA TYR A 340 28.94 8.40 -23.01
C TYR A 340 28.81 7.55 -21.75
N TYR A 341 29.86 6.76 -21.51
CA TYR A 341 30.19 6.12 -20.24
C TYR A 341 29.16 5.13 -19.66
N MET A 342 28.31 4.50 -20.48
CA MET A 342 27.59 3.30 -20.05
C MET A 342 28.58 2.23 -19.58
N GLY A 343 28.29 1.58 -18.46
CA GLY A 343 29.20 0.65 -17.77
C GLY A 343 30.17 1.31 -16.79
N GLU A 344 30.37 2.64 -16.86
CA GLU A 344 31.34 3.35 -16.03
C GLU A 344 30.73 4.36 -15.05
N TYR A 345 29.61 4.99 -15.41
CA TYR A 345 28.96 6.05 -14.63
C TYR A 345 27.43 5.90 -14.63
N ASN A 346 26.80 6.38 -13.56
CA ASN A 346 25.39 6.75 -13.54
C ASN A 346 25.26 8.23 -13.13
N TYR A 347 24.32 8.95 -13.73
CA TYR A 347 23.93 10.30 -13.37
C TYR A 347 22.45 10.35 -12.99
N PHE A 348 22.17 10.74 -11.74
CA PHE A 348 20.81 10.92 -11.25
C PHE A 348 20.49 12.42 -11.17
N TRP A 349 19.37 12.83 -11.78
CA TRP A 349 18.90 14.19 -11.65
C TRP A 349 18.48 14.52 -10.21
N THR A 350 18.58 15.80 -9.86
CA THR A 350 18.04 16.33 -8.59
C THR A 350 17.04 17.44 -8.89
N SER A 351 15.95 17.54 -8.10
CA SER A 351 14.96 18.62 -8.23
C SER A 351 15.40 19.97 -7.63
N SER A 352 16.54 20.02 -6.93
CA SER A 352 17.04 21.25 -6.32
C SER A 352 17.60 22.22 -7.36
N GLU A 353 17.60 23.53 -7.07
CA GLU A 353 18.22 24.52 -7.95
C GLU A 353 19.76 24.41 -7.92
N GLY A 354 20.38 24.41 -9.11
CA GLY A 354 21.84 24.40 -9.24
C GLY A 354 22.48 25.71 -8.81
N PHE A 355 23.71 25.65 -8.29
CA PHE A 355 24.41 26.82 -7.75
C PHE A 355 24.74 27.92 -8.78
N GLU A 356 24.78 27.61 -10.08
CA GLU A 356 24.96 28.59 -11.16
C GLU A 356 24.30 28.09 -12.47
N PRO A 357 23.39 28.86 -13.10
CA PRO A 357 22.96 28.60 -14.47
C PRO A 357 24.17 28.52 -15.41
N PRO A 358 24.23 27.56 -16.36
CA PRO A 358 23.12 26.73 -16.86
C PRO A 358 23.16 25.27 -16.37
N TYR A 359 23.83 24.96 -15.26
CA TYR A 359 24.04 23.56 -14.87
C TYR A 359 22.89 23.03 -14.01
N ALA A 360 22.13 22.10 -14.58
CA ALA A 360 21.19 21.28 -13.83
C ALA A 360 21.95 20.38 -12.84
N PRO A 361 21.58 20.37 -11.55
CA PRO A 361 22.26 19.56 -10.55
C PRO A 361 21.91 18.08 -10.69
N PHE A 362 22.91 17.25 -10.39
CA PHE A 362 22.82 15.79 -10.45
C PHE A 362 23.73 15.18 -9.38
N ARG A 363 23.50 13.91 -9.06
CA ARG A 363 24.42 13.05 -8.32
C ARG A 363 25.02 11.99 -9.24
N THR A 364 26.24 11.56 -8.96
CA THR A 364 26.85 10.50 -9.79
C THR A 364 27.56 9.41 -8.99
N LEU A 365 27.45 8.19 -9.51
CA LEU A 365 28.17 7.00 -9.08
C LEU A 365 29.19 6.60 -10.15
N ARG A 366 30.36 6.14 -9.72
CA ARG A 366 31.47 5.78 -10.61
C ARG A 366 31.96 4.35 -10.38
N TYR A 367 32.46 3.73 -11.43
CA TYR A 367 32.98 2.37 -11.36
C TYR A 367 34.31 2.23 -10.60
N ASP A 368 35.11 3.29 -10.48
CA ASP A 368 36.48 3.25 -9.96
C ASP A 368 36.62 3.77 -8.52
N ASP A 369 35.55 4.24 -7.90
CA ASP A 369 35.50 4.65 -6.50
C ASP A 369 34.19 4.26 -5.79
N THR A 370 34.08 4.66 -4.52
CA THR A 370 32.95 4.39 -3.62
C THR A 370 32.15 5.64 -3.30
N TRP A 371 32.37 6.73 -4.03
CA TRP A 371 31.88 8.05 -3.65
C TRP A 371 30.53 8.35 -4.31
N VAL A 372 29.77 9.26 -3.69
CA VAL A 372 28.69 9.98 -4.36
C VAL A 372 29.16 11.42 -4.56
N TYR A 373 29.11 11.90 -5.81
CA TYR A 373 29.53 13.24 -6.18
C TYR A 373 28.37 14.16 -6.51
#